data_AF-A0A5C6JW32-F1
#
_entry.id   AF-A0A5C6JW32-F1
#
_cell.length_a   1.000
_cell.length_b   1.000
_cell.length_c   1.000
_cell.angle_alpha   90.00
_cell.angle_beta   90.00
_cell.angle_gamma   90.00
#
_symmetry.space_group_name_H-M   'P 1'
#
loop_
_entity.id
_entity.type
_entity.pdbx_description
1 polymer ?
#
loop_
_entity_poly.entity_id
_entity_poly.type
_entity_poly.pdbx_seq_one_letter_code
_entity_poly.pdbx_strand_id
1 'polypeptide(L)' 'MSVRYYPVAPGVRVNVRSGPGTSYGVIRVLPEGAKVPIYCQTPGTTVTGTYGTSKIWDNISDGEFVSDAYVHT' A
#
# COMPACT_ATOMS: atom_id res chain seq x y z
N MET A 1 5.09 -20.16 -6.14
CA MET A 1 4.33 -19.28 -5.24
C MET A 1 3.54 -18.29 -6.09
N SER A 2 2.22 -18.31 -6.01
CA SER A 2 1.38 -17.34 -6.72
C SER A 2 1.35 -16.05 -5.92
N VAL A 3 1.97 -15.00 -6.44
CA VAL A 3 1.77 -13.65 -5.90
C VAL A 3 0.34 -13.24 -6.18
N ARG A 4 -0.40 -12.81 -5.15
CA ARG A 4 -1.76 -12.31 -5.30
C ARG A 4 -1.71 -10.81 -5.58
N TYR A 5 -2.42 -10.40 -6.62
CA TYR A 5 -2.56 -9.01 -6.98
C TYR A 5 -3.88 -8.47 -6.43
N TYR A 6 -3.80 -7.39 -5.69
CA TYR A 6 -4.95 -6.74 -5.09
C TYR A 6 -5.17 -5.37 -5.76
N PRO A 7 -6.41 -5.02 -6.09
CA PRO A 7 -6.71 -3.70 -6.62
C PRO A 7 -6.54 -2.64 -5.53
N VAL A 8 -5.91 -1.53 -5.90
CA VAL A 8 -5.92 -0.33 -5.06
C VAL A 8 -7.28 0.36 -5.15
N ALA A 9 -7.56 1.20 -4.16
CA ALA A 9 -8.81 1.95 -4.07
C ALA A 9 -9.09 2.70 -5.39
N PRO A 10 -10.30 2.52 -5.97
CA PRO A 10 -10.67 3.17 -7.22
C PRO A 10 -10.82 4.68 -7.01
N GLY A 11 -10.45 5.47 -8.01
CA GLY A 11 -10.57 6.94 -7.97
C GLY A 11 -9.57 7.65 -7.06
N VAL A 12 -8.57 6.94 -6.51
CA VAL A 12 -7.51 7.55 -5.70
C VAL A 12 -6.14 7.09 -6.17
N ARG A 13 -5.17 8.01 -6.07
CA ARG A 13 -3.76 7.71 -6.30
C ARG A 13 -3.13 7.24 -5.01
N VAL A 14 -2.42 6.12 -5.06
CA VAL A 14 -1.82 5.52 -3.87
C VAL A 14 -0.33 5.77 -3.83
N ASN A 15 0.15 6.35 -2.73
CA ASN A 15 1.57 6.66 -2.56
C ASN A 15 2.32 5.44 -2.05
N VAL A 16 3.31 5.01 -2.82
CA VAL A 16 4.29 3.99 -2.44
C VAL A 16 5.42 4.67 -1.68
N ARG A 17 5.72 4.15 -0.50
CA ARG A 17 6.73 4.69 0.41
C ARG A 17 7.90 3.75 0.53
N SER A 18 9.06 4.31 0.87
CA SER A 18 10.29 3.56 1.10
C SER A 18 10.33 2.75 2.41
N GLY A 19 9.20 2.68 3.14
CA GLY A 19 9.13 2.03 4.44
C GLY A 19 7.72 2.03 5.02
N PRO A 20 7.47 1.23 6.06
CA PRO A 20 6.15 1.05 6.66
C PRO A 20 5.78 2.20 7.61
N GLY A 21 5.46 3.37 7.04
CA GLY A 21 5.06 4.54 7.81
C GLY A 21 4.92 5.80 6.97
N THR A 22 4.19 6.80 7.49
CA THR A 22 4.00 8.08 6.80
C THR A 22 5.20 9.01 6.90
N SER A 23 6.15 8.72 7.80
CA SER A 23 7.44 9.41 7.92
C SER A 23 8.41 9.07 6.80
N TYR A 24 8.23 7.93 6.11
CA TYR A 24 9.07 7.53 4.99
C TYR A 24 8.70 8.31 3.72
N GLY A 25 9.70 8.62 2.91
CA GLY A 25 9.53 9.33 1.65
C GLY A 25 8.67 8.53 0.66
N VAL A 26 7.86 9.25 -0.12
CA VAL A 26 7.12 8.68 -1.25
C VAL A 26 8.11 8.49 -2.40
N ILE A 27 8.35 7.24 -2.79
CA ILE A 27 9.28 6.87 -3.87
C ILE A 27 8.55 6.64 -5.19
N ARG A 28 7.25 6.35 -5.14
CA ARG A 28 6.42 6.11 -6.31
C ARG A 28 4.96 6.42 -6.01
N VAL A 29 4.17 6.70 -7.04
CA VAL A 29 2.73 6.89 -6.91
C VAL A 29 2.03 5.98 -7.91
N LEU A 30 1.12 5.16 -7.42
CA LEU A 30 0.29 4.29 -8.23
C LEU A 30 -0.91 5.08 -8.77
N PRO A 31 -1.24 4.91 -10.06
CA PRO A 31 -2.45 5.47 -10.61
C PRO A 31 -3.68 4.79 -10.00
N GLU A 32 -4.84 5.43 -10.15
CA GLU A 32 -6.12 4.83 -9.78
C GLU A 32 -6.38 3.53 -10.55
N GLY A 33 -7.00 2.56 -9.90
CA GLY A 33 -7.28 1.24 -10.50
C GLY A 33 -6.04 0.37 -10.75
N ALA A 34 -4.86 0.77 -10.25
CA ALA A 34 -3.68 -0.07 -10.25
C ALA A 34 -3.91 -1.35 -9.44
N LYS A 35 -3.17 -2.40 -9.76
CA LYS A 35 -3.12 -3.63 -8.96
C LYS A 35 -1.71 -3.83 -8.45
N VAL A 36 -1.57 -4.08 -7.15
CA VAL A 36 -0.27 -4.33 -6.52
C VAL A 36 -0.14 -5.77 -6.08
N PRO A 37 1.02 -6.39 -6.29
CA PRO A 37 1.36 -7.64 -5.63
C PRO A 37 1.58 -7.38 -4.14
N ILE A 38 1.07 -8.23 -3.26
CA ILE A 38 1.42 -8.19 -1.83
C ILE A 38 2.38 -9.35 -1.54
N TYR A 39 3.60 -9.01 -1.11
CA TYR A 39 4.62 -9.97 -0.71
C TYR A 39 4.56 -10.26 0.78
N CYS A 40 4.49 -9.22 1.60
CA CYS A 40 4.33 -9.34 3.05
C CYS A 40 3.57 -8.14 3.61
N GLN A 41 2.99 -8.32 4.79
CA GLN A 41 2.31 -7.27 5.52
C GLN A 41 3.09 -6.97 6.79
N THR A 42 3.35 -5.70 7.06
CA THR A 42 4.05 -5.26 8.27
C THR A 42 3.24 -4.17 8.97
N PRO A 43 3.14 -4.19 10.30
CA PRO A 43 2.58 -3.08 11.04
C PRO A 43 3.49 -1.85 10.97
N GLY A 44 2.90 -0.67 10.95
CA GLY A 44 3.60 0.61 10.89
C GLY A 44 2.75 1.76 11.41
N THR A 45 2.93 2.95 10.85
CA THR A 45 2.09 4.11 11.21
C THR A 45 0.64 3.88 10.79
N THR A 46 -0.31 4.25 11.65
CA THR A 46 -1.74 4.24 11.32
C THR A 46 -2.05 5.27 10.24
N VAL A 47 -2.72 4.82 9.18
CA VAL A 47 -3.15 5.65 8.06
C VAL A 47 -4.65 5.47 7.87
N THR A 48 -5.34 6.59 7.69
CA THR A 48 -6.74 6.61 7.27
C THR A 48 -6.78 6.81 5.76
N GLY A 49 -7.43 5.87 5.07
CA GLY A 49 -7.60 5.85 3.62
C GLY A 49 -9.02 5.47 3.22
N THR A 50 -9.21 5.16 1.95
CA THR A 50 -10.53 4.89 1.36
C THR A 50 -11.26 3.71 2.02
N TYR A 51 -10.53 2.66 2.40
CA TYR A 51 -11.11 1.48 3.05
C TYR A 51 -11.19 1.59 4.58
N GLY A 52 -10.83 2.75 5.14
CA GLY A 52 -10.86 3.03 6.57
C GLY A 52 -9.47 3.26 7.14
N THR A 53 -9.33 3.03 8.45
CA THR A 53 -8.08 3.27 9.17
C THR A 53 -7.36 1.94 9.39
N SER A 54 -6.19 1.79 8.78
CA SER A 54 -5.33 0.61 8.96
C SER A 54 -3.94 1.03 9.42
N LYS A 55 -3.32 0.18 10.24
CA LYS A 55 -1.92 0.31 10.66
C LYS A 55 -1.02 -0.67 9.91
N ILE A 56 -1.58 -1.39 8.94
CA ILE A 56 -0.88 -2.40 8.15
C ILE A 56 -0.32 -1.73 6.88
N TRP A 57 0.88 -2.16 6.53
CA TRP A 57 1.61 -1.76 5.34
C TRP A 57 1.94 -3.00 4.52
N ASP A 58 1.49 -2.99 3.28
CA ASP A 58 1.75 -4.04 2.31
C ASP A 58 3.05 -3.77 1.59
N ASN A 59 3.99 -4.70 1.66
CA ASN A 59 5.18 -4.68 0.84
C ASN A 59 4.85 -5.15 -0.58
N ILE A 60 5.08 -4.28 -1.55
CA ILE A 60 4.79 -4.51 -2.96
C ILE A 60 6.05 -4.70 -3.82
N SER A 61 7.23 -4.48 -3.24
CA SER A 61 8.55 -4.72 -3.84
C SER A 61 9.64 -4.46 -2.77
N ASP A 62 10.91 -4.70 -3.11
CA ASP A 62 12.06 -4.42 -2.23
C ASP A 62 12.09 -2.95 -1.79
N GLY A 63 11.82 -2.71 -0.51
CA GLY A 63 11.70 -1.35 0.04
C GLY A 63 10.46 -0.57 -0.38
N GLU A 64 9.53 -1.14 -1.16
CA GLU A 64 8.28 -0.48 -1.57
C GLU A 64 7.11 -0.93 -0.71
N PHE A 65 6.50 0.03 0.00
CA PHE A 65 5.37 -0.21 0.90
C PHE A 65 4.18 0.66 0.54
N VAL A 66 2.99 0.08 0.59
CA VAL A 66 1.71 0.74 0.40
C VAL A 66 0.89 0.56 1.67
N SER A 67 0.11 1.57 2.04
CA SER A 67 -0.81 1.40 3.17
C SER A 67 -2.01 0.55 2.75
N ASP A 68 -2.28 -0.48 3.55
CA ASP A 68 -3.41 -1.39 3.43
C ASP A 68 -4.76 -0.66 3.45
N ALA A 69 -4.81 0.55 4.06
CA ALA A 69 -5.98 1.42 4.04
C ALA A 69 -6.45 1.83 2.62
N TYR A 70 -5.60 1.62 1.60
CA TYR A 70 -5.90 1.90 0.20
C TYR A 70 -5.89 0.65 -0.69
N VAL A 71 -5.71 -0.55 -0.14
CA VAL A 71 -5.70 -1.80 -0.90
C VAL A 71 -6.91 -2.63 -0.50
N HIS A 72 -7.61 -3.20 -1.47
CA HIS A 72 -8.76 -4.06 -1.18
C HIS A 72 -8.30 -5.51 -1.03
N THR A 73 -7.91 -5.90 0.19
CA THR A 73 -7.44 -7.25 0.52
C THR A 73 -8.56 -8.19 0.93
#